data_AF-A0A498SX78-F1
#
_entry.id   AF-A0A498SX78-F1
#
_cell.length_a   1.000
_cell.length_b   1.000
_cell.length_c   1.000
_cell.angle_alpha   90.00
_cell.angle_beta   90.00
_cell.angle_gamma   90.00
#
_symmetry.space_group_name_H-M   'P 1'
#
loop_
_entity.id
_entity.type
_entity.pdbx_description
1 polymer ?
#
loop_
_entity_poly.entity_id
_entity_poly.type
_entity_poly.pdbx_seq_one_letter_code
_entity_poly.pdbx_strand_id
1 'polypeptide(L)'
;MCNISQRLPFTINCRNGLAKIFCSLSNFLDANWQECNFGSIEYEQCINCSRNKMNIIRQTSWVITWLDSLGKMPPAVSEGNYYWLGDYEQCSVLRQTNAFDGRYCRIVLEIPDIETYRYCPQSDTLNIHLGLCAPSMCTPQEITQLVRMVTPYAISAECETSLDWPLSSQIFM
;
A
#
# COMPACT_ATOMS: atom_id res chain seq x y z
N MET A 1 12.20 -6.53 3.20
CA MET A 1 11.43 -5.84 2.13
C MET A 1 12.10 -4.55 1.64
N CYS A 2 12.66 -3.72 2.53
CA CYS A 2 13.39 -2.49 2.17
C CYS A 2 14.46 -2.67 1.08
N ASN A 3 15.43 -3.58 1.24
CA ASN A 3 16.50 -3.79 0.24
C ASN A 3 15.97 -4.21 -1.14
N ILE A 4 14.92 -5.04 -1.18
CA ILE A 4 14.29 -5.48 -2.44
C ILE A 4 13.67 -4.27 -3.15
N SER A 5 12.95 -3.42 -2.42
CA SER A 5 12.28 -2.24 -3.00
C SER A 5 13.23 -1.26 -3.67
N GLN A 6 14.49 -1.18 -3.22
CA GLN A 6 15.52 -0.32 -3.81
C GLN A 6 16.07 -0.82 -5.15
N ARG A 7 15.80 -2.08 -5.51
CA ARG A 7 16.30 -2.74 -6.72
C ARG A 7 15.21 -3.04 -7.74
N LEU A 8 13.99 -2.55 -7.50
CA LEU A 8 12.88 -2.76 -8.40
C LEU A 8 13.17 -2.16 -9.78
N PRO A 9 12.76 -2.82 -10.88
CA PRO A 9 13.00 -2.38 -12.25
C PRO A 9 12.02 -1.26 -12.68
N PHE A 10 11.85 -0.25 -11.84
CA PHE A 10 10.95 0.89 -12.05
C PHE A 10 11.75 2.18 -12.20
N THR A 11 11.06 3.27 -12.58
CA THR A 11 11.65 4.61 -12.59
C THR A 11 12.23 4.95 -11.22
N ILE A 12 13.30 5.77 -11.21
CA ILE A 12 13.98 6.17 -9.98
C ILE A 12 13.02 6.77 -8.95
N ASN A 13 12.06 7.59 -9.39
CA ASN A 13 11.10 8.26 -8.52
C ASN A 13 10.09 7.27 -7.92
N CYS A 14 9.50 6.40 -8.75
CA CYS A 14 8.59 5.37 -8.27
C CYS A 14 9.30 4.44 -7.27
N ARG A 15 10.50 3.99 -7.62
CA ARG A 15 11.33 3.11 -6.78
C ARG A 15 11.66 3.75 -5.43
N ASN A 16 12.02 5.03 -5.41
CA ASN A 16 12.28 5.76 -4.16
C ASN A 16 11.02 5.89 -3.31
N GLY A 17 9.86 6.12 -3.92
CA GLY A 17 8.57 6.15 -3.22
C GLY A 17 8.21 4.80 -2.60
N LEU A 18 8.37 3.71 -3.35
CA LEU A 18 8.17 2.34 -2.84
C LEU A 18 9.17 2.01 -1.74
N ALA A 19 10.44 2.41 -1.90
CA ALA A 19 11.46 2.24 -0.87
C ALA A 19 11.10 3.00 0.41
N LYS A 20 10.57 4.22 0.33
CA LYS A 20 10.08 4.95 1.51
C LYS A 20 9.04 4.14 2.27
N ILE A 21 8.04 3.57 1.58
CA ILE A 21 7.03 2.69 2.21
C ILE A 21 7.70 1.48 2.87
N PHE A 22 8.39 0.65 2.09
CA PHE A 22 8.86 -0.65 2.58
C PHE A 22 9.99 -0.55 3.61
N CYS A 23 10.80 0.52 3.55
CA CYS A 23 11.83 0.79 4.55
C CYS A 23 11.23 1.37 5.83
N SER A 24 10.28 2.31 5.74
CA SER A 24 9.59 2.80 6.94
C SER A 24 8.80 1.69 7.63
N LEU A 25 8.15 0.81 6.87
CA LEU A 25 7.44 -0.34 7.43
C LEU A 25 8.39 -1.33 8.12
N SER A 26 9.52 -1.67 7.49
CA SER A 26 10.55 -2.51 8.12
C SER A 26 11.02 -1.89 9.43
N ASN A 27 11.44 -0.62 9.39
CA ASN A 27 11.95 0.09 10.57
C ASN A 27 10.90 0.18 11.69
N PHE A 28 9.62 0.40 11.34
CA PHE A 28 8.53 0.40 12.32
C PHE A 28 8.38 -0.96 13.00
N LEU A 29 8.30 -2.04 12.21
CA LEU A 29 8.15 -3.40 12.71
C LEU A 29 9.36 -3.84 13.55
N ASP A 30 10.57 -3.61 13.06
CA ASP A 30 11.82 -3.93 13.73
C ASP A 30 11.91 -3.20 15.08
N ALA A 31 11.63 -1.90 15.12
CA ALA A 31 11.63 -1.13 16.35
C ALA A 31 10.52 -1.55 17.32
N ASN A 32 9.33 -1.92 16.81
CA ASN A 32 8.22 -2.36 17.65
C ASN A 32 8.53 -3.70 18.33
N TRP A 33 9.11 -4.65 17.60
CA TRP A 33 9.53 -5.97 18.11
C TRP A 33 10.81 -5.94 18.94
N GLN A 34 11.69 -4.95 18.76
CA GLN A 34 12.91 -4.84 19.55
C GLN A 34 12.61 -4.63 21.03
N GLU A 35 13.10 -5.54 21.88
CA GLU A 35 13.09 -5.38 23.33
C GLU A 35 14.32 -4.60 23.80
N CYS A 36 14.12 -3.70 24.76
CA CYS A 36 15.20 -2.96 25.43
C CYS A 36 15.48 -3.55 26.82
N ASN A 37 15.70 -4.87 26.89
CA ASN A 37 15.99 -5.57 28.13
C ASN A 37 17.51 -5.67 28.33
N PHE A 38 18.06 -4.75 29.11
CA PHE A 38 19.45 -4.77 29.56
C PHE A 38 19.48 -5.00 31.07
N GLY A 39 20.44 -5.79 31.56
CA GLY A 39 20.60 -6.03 32.99
C GLY A 39 20.81 -4.73 33.78
N SER A 40 20.65 -4.77 35.11
CA SER A 40 20.69 -3.60 36.00
C SER A 40 21.99 -2.76 35.94
N ILE A 41 23.06 -3.28 35.33
CA ILE A 41 24.38 -2.63 35.24
C ILE A 41 24.50 -1.70 34.03
N GLU A 42 23.54 -1.73 33.09
CA GLU A 42 23.60 -0.98 31.81
C GLU A 42 22.43 0.01 31.64
N TYR A 43 22.10 0.76 32.69
CA TYR A 43 21.01 1.75 32.68
C TYR A 43 21.07 2.73 31.49
N GLU A 44 22.26 3.24 31.17
CA GLU A 44 22.46 4.18 30.06
C GLU A 44 22.13 3.55 28.70
N GLN A 45 22.51 2.28 28.49
CA GLN A 45 22.20 1.57 27.25
C GLN A 45 20.70 1.31 27.12
N CYS A 46 20.02 0.98 28.22
CA CYS A 46 18.57 0.81 28.25
C CYS A 46 17.84 2.11 27.87
N ILE A 47 18.25 3.25 28.45
CA ILE A 47 17.68 4.57 28.13
C ILE A 47 17.94 4.95 26.66
N ASN A 48 19.15 4.71 26.16
CA ASN A 48 19.50 4.99 24.77
C ASN A 48 18.71 4.11 23.79
N CYS A 49 18.55 2.81 24.09
CA CYS A 49 17.70 1.90 23.33
C CYS A 49 16.26 2.40 23.28
N SER A 50 15.67 2.71 24.44
CA SER A 50 14.28 3.16 24.56
C SER A 50 14.03 4.46 23.79
N ARG A 51 14.94 5.44 23.90
CA ARG A 51 14.87 6.70 23.14
C ARG A 51 14.98 6.48 21.64
N ASN A 52 15.93 5.66 21.20
CA ASN A 52 16.11 5.35 19.78
C ASN A 52 14.89 4.63 19.20
N LYS A 53 14.36 3.63 19.92
CA LYS A 53 13.11 2.94 19.59
C LYS A 53 11.96 3.92 19.42
N MET A 54 11.74 4.80 20.41
CA MET A 54 10.66 5.80 20.37
C MET A 54 10.83 6.77 19.20
N ASN A 55 12.05 7.21 18.90
CA ASN A 55 12.34 8.09 17.77
C ASN A 55 12.00 7.43 16.43
N ILE A 56 12.38 6.16 16.24
CA ILE A 56 12.06 5.40 15.02
C ILE A 56 10.55 5.24 14.89
N ILE A 57 9.88 4.74 15.93
CA ILE A 57 8.42 4.53 15.93
C ILE A 57 7.69 5.83 15.60
N ARG A 58 8.09 6.97 16.19
CA ARG A 58 7.48 8.26 15.89
C ARG A 58 7.64 8.65 14.42
N GLN A 59 8.85 8.50 13.87
CA GLN A 59 9.16 8.85 12.48
C GLN A 59 8.49 7.93 11.45
N THR A 60 8.18 6.68 11.82
CA THR A 60 7.60 5.69 10.92
C THR A 60 6.14 5.36 11.21
N SER A 61 5.53 5.91 12.27
CA SER A 61 4.14 5.65 12.68
C SER A 61 3.10 5.85 11.58
N TRP A 62 3.37 6.74 10.63
CA TRP A 62 2.51 6.97 9.45
C TRP A 62 2.25 5.71 8.62
N VAL A 63 3.12 4.69 8.71
CA VAL A 63 2.92 3.43 7.98
C VAL A 63 1.67 2.68 8.44
N ILE A 64 1.18 2.93 9.66
CA ILE A 64 -0.10 2.37 10.13
C ILE A 64 -1.26 2.97 9.33
N THR A 65 -1.28 4.29 9.18
CA THR A 65 -2.23 5.00 8.31
C THR A 65 -2.14 4.51 6.87
N TRP A 66 -0.92 4.25 6.38
CA TRP A 66 -0.74 3.65 5.04
C TRP A 66 -1.31 2.23 4.96
N LEU A 67 -1.09 1.37 5.95
CA LEU A 67 -1.69 0.03 6.00
C LEU A 67 -3.22 0.10 6.03
N ASP A 68 -3.79 1.07 6.76
CA ASP A 68 -5.22 1.26 6.83
C ASP A 68 -5.86 1.66 5.49
N SER A 69 -5.08 2.32 4.62
CA SER A 69 -5.50 2.69 3.28
C SER A 69 -5.49 1.55 2.26
N LEU A 70 -4.89 0.40 2.60
CA LEU A 70 -4.82 -0.74 1.69
C LEU A 70 -6.13 -1.52 1.67
N GLY A 71 -6.36 -2.23 0.56
CA GLY A 71 -7.55 -3.04 0.38
C GLY A 71 -7.83 -4.03 1.51
N LYS A 72 -9.02 -3.92 2.09
CA LYS A 72 -9.53 -4.76 3.18
C LYS A 72 -10.71 -5.58 2.66
N MET A 73 -10.71 -6.88 2.98
CA MET A 73 -11.82 -7.77 2.64
C MET A 73 -13.08 -7.31 3.41
N PRO A 74 -14.16 -6.90 2.72
CA PRO A 74 -15.38 -6.46 3.35
C PRO A 74 -16.25 -7.66 3.76
N PRO A 75 -17.32 -7.45 4.56
CA PRO A 75 -18.35 -8.46 4.73
C PRO A 75 -19.10 -8.73 3.41
N ALA A 76 -19.88 -9.82 3.39
CA ALA A 76 -20.71 -10.21 2.26
C ALA A 76 -19.93 -10.58 0.97
N VAL A 77 -18.69 -11.07 1.10
CA VAL A 77 -17.91 -11.59 -0.05
C VAL A 77 -18.60 -12.79 -0.70
N SER A 78 -19.24 -13.65 0.09
CA SER A 78 -20.06 -14.76 -0.41
C SER A 78 -21.31 -14.30 -1.18
N GLU A 79 -21.70 -13.03 -1.06
CA GLU A 79 -22.84 -12.42 -1.74
C GLU A 79 -22.40 -11.50 -2.89
N GLY A 80 -21.12 -11.54 -3.27
CA GLY A 80 -20.61 -10.79 -4.43
C GLY A 80 -19.88 -9.49 -4.11
N ASN A 81 -19.59 -9.19 -2.82
CA ASN A 81 -18.87 -7.97 -2.46
C ASN A 81 -17.35 -8.11 -2.67
N TYR A 82 -16.90 -7.91 -3.91
CA TYR A 82 -15.48 -8.04 -4.29
C TYR A 82 -14.73 -6.70 -4.36
N TYR A 83 -15.26 -5.65 -3.72
CA TYR A 83 -14.65 -4.32 -3.65
C TYR A 83 -13.84 -4.15 -2.37
N TRP A 84 -12.57 -4.60 -2.42
CA TRP A 84 -11.63 -4.56 -1.31
C TRP A 84 -10.85 -3.25 -1.36
N LEU A 85 -11.53 -2.14 -1.11
CA LEU A 85 -10.99 -0.80 -1.35
C LEU A 85 -10.08 -0.30 -0.21
N GLY A 86 -10.32 -0.71 1.03
CA GLY A 86 -9.63 -0.09 2.17
C GLY A 86 -10.16 1.31 2.45
N ASP A 87 -9.38 2.13 3.16
CA ASP A 87 -9.77 3.50 3.52
C ASP A 87 -9.06 4.54 2.62
N TYR A 88 -9.79 5.03 1.62
CA TYR A 88 -9.34 6.07 0.70
C TYR A 88 -8.83 7.32 1.43
N GLU A 89 -9.55 7.77 2.46
CA GLU A 89 -9.27 9.02 3.16
C GLU A 89 -7.92 8.95 3.88
N GLN A 90 -7.50 7.78 4.37
CA GLN A 90 -6.17 7.62 4.98
C GLN A 90 -5.04 7.88 3.97
N CYS A 91 -5.22 7.49 2.70
CA CYS A 91 -4.23 7.82 1.66
C CYS A 91 -4.17 9.33 1.41
N SER A 92 -5.31 10.01 1.42
CA SER A 92 -5.40 11.47 1.28
C SER A 92 -4.75 12.20 2.47
N VAL A 93 -5.02 11.76 3.70
CA VAL A 93 -4.44 12.32 4.94
C VAL A 93 -2.91 12.23 4.94
N LEU A 94 -2.33 11.14 4.45
CA LEU A 94 -0.88 11.00 4.34
C LEU A 94 -0.24 12.08 3.48
N ARG A 95 -0.91 12.47 2.40
CA ARG A 95 -0.48 13.54 1.50
C ARG A 95 -0.66 14.92 2.15
N GLN A 96 -1.82 15.16 2.76
CA GLN A 96 -2.15 16.43 3.44
C GLN A 96 -1.20 16.74 4.61
N THR A 97 -0.80 15.70 5.35
CA THR A 97 0.14 15.82 6.47
C THR A 97 1.61 15.81 6.06
N ASN A 98 1.90 15.71 4.75
CA ASN A 98 3.25 15.54 4.18
C ASN A 98 4.01 14.32 4.72
N ALA A 99 3.33 13.36 5.35
CA ALA A 99 3.94 12.11 5.82
C ALA A 99 4.39 11.25 4.63
N PHE A 100 3.54 11.15 3.60
CA PHE A 100 3.80 10.39 2.40
C PHE A 100 3.00 10.94 1.21
N ASP A 101 3.68 11.25 0.10
CA ASP A 101 3.02 11.72 -1.13
C ASP A 101 2.43 10.54 -1.90
N GLY A 102 1.28 10.08 -1.40
CA GLY A 102 0.50 8.98 -1.96
C GLY A 102 -0.55 9.45 -2.96
N ARG A 103 -0.92 8.54 -3.85
CA ARG A 103 -2.14 8.60 -4.65
C ARG A 103 -2.87 7.26 -4.52
N TYR A 104 -4.18 7.29 -4.51
CA TYR A 104 -4.96 6.08 -4.45
C TYR A 104 -5.06 5.44 -5.84
N CYS A 105 -4.95 4.11 -5.88
CA CYS A 105 -5.08 3.31 -7.08
C CYS A 105 -6.03 2.13 -6.83
N ARG A 106 -6.93 1.88 -7.77
CA ARG A 106 -7.77 0.69 -7.85
C ARG A 106 -7.12 -0.33 -8.78
N ILE A 107 -6.82 -1.50 -8.27
CA ILE A 107 -6.26 -2.62 -9.02
C ILE A 107 -7.39 -3.60 -9.33
N VAL A 108 -7.43 -4.12 -10.56
CA VAL A 108 -8.35 -5.17 -10.96
C VAL A 108 -7.60 -6.51 -11.00
N LEU A 109 -8.05 -7.46 -10.19
CA LEU A 109 -7.59 -8.84 -10.19
C LEU A 109 -8.66 -9.70 -10.86
N GLU A 110 -8.29 -10.41 -11.92
CA GLU A 110 -9.19 -11.34 -12.62
C GLU A 110 -8.79 -12.76 -12.27
N ILE A 111 -9.60 -13.41 -11.44
CA ILE A 111 -9.38 -14.79 -11.00
C ILE A 111 -10.12 -15.71 -11.97
N PRO A 112 -9.42 -16.63 -12.66
CA PRO A 112 -10.09 -17.61 -13.50
C PRO A 112 -10.87 -18.61 -12.63
N ASP A 113 -12.05 -19.01 -13.09
CA ASP A 113 -12.77 -20.11 -12.46
C ASP A 113 -11.99 -21.44 -12.64
N ILE A 114 -11.93 -22.22 -11.57
CA ILE A 114 -11.22 -23.50 -11.50
C ILE A 114 -12.07 -24.61 -12.16
N GLU A 115 -13.38 -24.40 -12.36
CA GLU A 115 -14.30 -25.41 -12.87
C GLU A 115 -14.69 -25.19 -14.34
N THR A 116 -13.75 -25.36 -15.28
CA THR A 116 -14.16 -25.73 -16.64
C THR A 116 -14.73 -27.15 -16.61
N TYR A 117 -16.04 -27.29 -16.43
CA TYR A 117 -16.73 -28.55 -16.70
C TYR A 117 -16.45 -28.93 -18.16
N ARG A 118 -15.97 -30.16 -18.39
CA ARG A 118 -15.56 -30.68 -19.72
C ARG A 118 -16.62 -30.52 -20.81
N TYR A 119 -17.89 -30.31 -20.42
CA TYR A 119 -19.06 -30.21 -21.29
C TYR A 119 -19.73 -28.82 -21.30
N CYS A 120 -19.28 -27.88 -20.46
CA CYS A 120 -19.72 -26.48 -20.46
C CYS A 120 -18.49 -25.59 -20.21
N PRO A 121 -17.83 -25.09 -21.26
CA PRO A 121 -16.77 -24.11 -21.10
C PRO A 121 -17.42 -22.77 -20.70
N GLN A 122 -17.65 -22.57 -19.41
CA GLN A 122 -17.88 -21.25 -18.86
C GLN A 122 -16.52 -20.71 -18.42
N SER A 123 -16.14 -19.55 -18.97
CA SER A 123 -14.99 -18.78 -18.50
C SER A 123 -15.52 -17.56 -17.75
N ASP A 124 -16.33 -17.79 -16.73
CA ASP A 124 -16.77 -16.69 -15.86
C ASP A 124 -15.59 -16.36 -14.96
N THR A 125 -15.03 -15.16 -15.11
CA THR A 125 -13.90 -14.73 -14.30
C THR A 125 -14.39 -13.87 -13.14
N LEU A 126 -13.81 -14.10 -11.97
CA LEU A 126 -14.11 -13.35 -10.77
C LEU A 126 -13.22 -12.11 -10.71
N ASN A 127 -13.83 -10.93 -10.79
CA ASN A 127 -13.13 -9.66 -10.66
C ASN A 127 -13.12 -9.17 -9.22
N ILE A 128 -11.93 -9.01 -8.65
CA ILE A 128 -11.70 -8.38 -7.33
C ILE A 128 -11.07 -7.01 -7.55
N HIS A 129 -11.66 -5.99 -6.96
CA HIS A 129 -11.16 -4.62 -7.00
C HIS A 129 -10.40 -4.32 -5.71
N LEU A 130 -9.08 -4.17 -5.78
CA LEU A 130 -8.21 -3.93 -4.63
C LEU A 130 -7.75 -2.46 -4.59
N GLY A 131 -7.91 -1.80 -3.44
CA GLY A 131 -7.35 -0.47 -3.21
C GLY A 131 -5.88 -0.49 -2.79
N LEU A 132 -5.09 0.46 -3.28
CA LEU A 132 -3.68 0.65 -2.93
C LEU A 132 -3.32 2.13 -2.89
N CYS A 133 -2.79 2.60 -1.77
CA CYS A 133 -2.11 3.89 -1.70
C CYS A 133 -0.68 3.76 -2.23
N ALA A 134 -0.48 4.14 -3.48
CA ALA A 134 0.80 4.06 -4.19
C ALA A 134 1.53 5.41 -4.17
N PRO A 135 2.86 5.46 -4.35
CA PRO A 135 3.55 6.74 -4.54
C PRO A 135 2.97 7.51 -5.74
N SER A 136 2.73 8.82 -5.55
CA SER A 136 2.18 9.71 -6.58
C SER A 136 2.96 9.65 -7.91
N MET A 137 4.28 9.47 -7.81
CA MET A 137 5.24 9.48 -8.90
C MET A 137 5.30 8.18 -9.72
N CYS A 138 4.71 7.09 -9.23
CA CYS A 138 4.63 5.86 -10.02
C CYS A 138 3.69 6.06 -11.21
N THR A 139 3.75 5.23 -12.22
CA THR A 139 2.74 5.16 -13.30
C THR A 139 1.76 4.02 -13.02
N PRO A 140 0.52 4.05 -13.53
CA PRO A 140 -0.41 2.93 -13.37
C PRO A 140 0.18 1.61 -13.90
N GLN A 141 1.03 1.67 -14.93
CA GLN A 141 1.77 0.53 -15.47
C GLN A 141 2.78 -0.03 -14.47
N GLU A 142 3.59 0.82 -13.82
CA GLU A 142 4.51 0.38 -12.76
C GLU A 142 3.76 -0.23 -11.58
N ILE A 143 2.60 0.33 -11.19
CA ILE A 143 1.77 -0.26 -10.12
C ILE A 143 1.22 -1.62 -10.55
N THR A 144 0.74 -1.75 -11.78
CA THR A 144 0.28 -3.03 -12.33
C THR A 144 1.42 -4.07 -12.30
N GLN A 145 2.62 -3.68 -12.72
CA GLN A 145 3.81 -4.55 -12.69
C GLN A 145 4.21 -4.93 -11.26
N LEU A 146 4.15 -3.99 -10.31
CA LEU A 146 4.42 -4.27 -8.90
C LEU A 146 3.47 -5.34 -8.35
N VAL A 147 2.17 -5.22 -8.61
CA VAL A 147 1.18 -6.20 -8.12
C VAL A 147 1.37 -7.56 -8.81
N ARG A 148 1.74 -7.57 -10.09
CA ARG A 148 2.07 -8.81 -10.83
C ARG A 148 3.25 -9.58 -10.27
N MET A 149 4.14 -8.93 -9.50
CA MET A 149 5.22 -9.63 -8.79
C MET A 149 4.70 -10.47 -7.61
N VAL A 150 3.48 -10.19 -7.12
CA VAL A 150 2.85 -10.91 -5.99
C VAL A 150 1.78 -11.88 -6.47
N THR A 151 1.02 -11.52 -7.51
CA THR A 151 -0.07 -12.35 -8.04
C THR A 151 -0.15 -12.28 -9.57
N PRO A 152 -0.29 -13.42 -10.28
CA PRO A 152 -0.41 -13.42 -11.74
C PRO A 152 -1.76 -12.85 -12.23
N TYR A 153 -2.75 -12.71 -11.35
CA TYR A 153 -4.12 -12.32 -11.69
C TYR A 153 -4.32 -10.81 -11.88
N ALA A 154 -3.31 -9.99 -11.57
CA ALA A 154 -3.42 -8.55 -11.69
C ALA A 154 -3.43 -8.11 -13.17
N ILE A 155 -4.53 -7.49 -13.59
CA ILE A 155 -4.71 -7.05 -14.97
C ILE A 155 -4.27 -5.61 -15.14
N SER A 156 -4.81 -4.71 -14.33
CA SER A 156 -4.60 -3.27 -14.47
C SER A 156 -4.66 -2.57 -13.12
N ALA A 157 -3.99 -1.43 -13.04
CA ALA A 157 -4.18 -0.44 -12.01
C ALA A 157 -4.71 0.84 -12.64
N GLU A 158 -5.70 1.45 -12.00
CA GLU A 158 -6.28 2.74 -12.33
C GLU A 158 -6.02 3.65 -11.14
N CYS A 159 -5.27 4.73 -11.34
CA CYS A 159 -4.89 5.64 -10.27
C CYS A 159 -5.61 6.97 -10.41
N GLU A 160 -5.85 7.61 -9.28
CA GLU A 160 -6.38 8.96 -9.26
C GLU A 160 -5.49 9.91 -10.05
N THR A 161 -6.14 10.69 -10.92
CA THR A 161 -5.50 11.80 -11.61
C THR A 161 -5.35 12.98 -10.66
N SER A 162 -4.39 13.86 -10.91
CA SER A 162 -4.44 15.19 -10.31
C SER A 162 -5.82 15.80 -10.62
N LEU A 163 -6.46 16.39 -9.62
CA LEU A 163 -7.69 17.15 -9.77
C LEU A 163 -7.39 18.45 -10.54
N ASP A 164 -7.09 18.33 -11.83
CA ASP A 164 -7.23 19.42 -12.78
C ASP A 164 -8.70 19.46 -13.17
N TRP A 165 -9.56 19.95 -12.27
CA TRP A 165 -10.95 20.22 -12.63
C TRP A 165 -10.94 21.12 -13.88
N PRO A 166 -11.62 20.74 -14.98
CA PRO A 166 -11.79 21.67 -16.08
C PRO A 166 -12.51 22.92 -15.54
N LEU A 167 -12.06 24.10 -15.95
CA LEU A 167 -12.57 25.41 -15.46
C LEU A 167 -14.10 25.48 -15.47
N SER A 168 -14.78 24.77 -16.38
CA SER A 168 -16.23 24.68 -16.48
C SER A 168 -16.92 24.15 -15.22
N SER A 169 -16.25 23.31 -14.43
CA SER A 169 -16.82 22.67 -13.26
C SER A 169 -16.55 23.44 -11.95
N GLN A 170 -15.69 24.46 -12.01
CA GLN A 170 -15.42 25.37 -10.89
C GLN A 170 -16.42 26.53 -10.81
N ILE A 171 -17.28 26.70 -11.83
CA ILE A 171 -18.26 27.79 -11.91
C ILE A 171 -19.55 27.47 -11.13
N PHE A 172 -19.76 26.20 -10.78
CA PHE A 172 -20.97 25.72 -10.07
C PHE A 172 -20.74 25.41 -8.59
N MET A 173 -19.63 25.90 -8.03
CA MET A 173 -19.33 25.87 -6.59
C MET A 173 -19.21 27.31 -6.08
#